data_AF-A0A8T5UH68-F1
#
_entry.id   AF-A0A8T5UH68-F1
#
_cell.length_a   1.000
_cell.length_b   1.000
_cell.length_c   1.000
_cell.angle_alpha   90.00
_cell.angle_beta   90.00
_cell.angle_gamma   90.00
#
_symmetry.space_group_name_H-M   'P 1'
#
loop_
_entity.id
_entity.type
_entity.pdbx_description
1 polymer ?
#
loop_
_entity_poly.entity_id
_entity_poly.type
_entity_poly.pdbx_seq_one_letter_code
_entity_poly.pdbx_strand_id
1 'polypeptide(L)'
;MKKGHERGKKAWFGLVLGMAFILNFINGIAATTRMSNRLPEINPLIDNYAPASIYMLTMPTNMIASILFGIATIGIFLARNKEKVRIAGLAGAFLSISAGFPLAFYSMFIESGVPAFSMFILGPVVSLVAGISILSSKMWGNLVVSRKG
;
A
#
# COMPACT_ATOMS: atom_id res chain seq x y z
N MET A 1 31.91 0.70 16.46
CA MET A 1 30.44 0.75 16.69
C MET A 1 29.54 0.94 15.44
N LYS A 2 30.04 0.88 14.19
CA LYS A 2 29.22 1.22 13.00
C LYS A 2 28.21 0.13 12.52
N LYS A 3 28.47 -1.16 12.76
CA LYS A 3 27.61 -2.28 12.28
C LYS A 3 26.21 -2.35 12.92
N GLY A 4 26.05 -1.91 14.17
CA GLY A 4 24.75 -1.96 14.87
C GLY A 4 23.74 -0.93 14.33
N HIS A 5 24.25 0.24 13.94
CA HIS A 5 23.41 1.36 13.51
C HIS A 5 22.80 1.15 12.10
N GLU A 6 23.51 0.46 11.20
CA GLU A 6 23.00 0.10 9.87
C GLU A 6 21.93 -1.00 9.91
N ARG A 7 22.04 -1.96 10.85
CA ARG A 7 21.01 -2.98 11.07
C ARG A 7 19.69 -2.38 11.55
N GLY A 8 19.75 -1.38 12.44
CA GLY A 8 18.56 -0.66 12.91
C GLY A 8 17.81 0.08 11.79
N LYS A 9 18.53 0.72 10.86
CA LYS A 9 17.92 1.43 9.72
C LYS A 9 17.22 0.48 8.74
N LYS A 10 17.83 -0.68 8.46
CA LYS A 10 17.21 -1.73 7.63
C LYS A 10 15.96 -2.31 8.30
N ALA A 11 16.00 -2.54 9.61
CA ALA A 11 14.84 -3.03 10.35
C ALA A 11 13.68 -2.03 10.34
N TRP A 12 13.96 -0.74 10.58
CA TRP A 12 12.96 0.33 10.49
C TRP A 12 12.33 0.43 9.11
N PHE A 13 13.15 0.39 8.06
CA PHE A 13 12.66 0.43 6.69
C PHE A 13 11.81 -0.80 6.35
N GLY A 14 12.24 -1.99 6.77
CA GLY A 14 11.47 -3.23 6.63
C GLY A 14 10.14 -3.17 7.38
N LEU A 15 10.10 -2.53 8.54
CA LEU A 15 8.86 -2.35 9.30
C LEU A 15 7.88 -1.44 8.56
N VAL A 16 8.33 -0.32 7.98
CA VAL A 16 7.46 0.55 7.17
C VAL A 16 6.91 -0.18 5.94
N LEU A 17 7.74 -0.95 5.23
CA LEU A 17 7.29 -1.77 4.11
C LEU A 17 6.32 -2.88 4.54
N GLY A 18 6.57 -3.51 5.70
CA GLY A 18 5.70 -4.53 6.27
C GLY A 18 4.35 -3.97 6.69
N MET A 19 4.32 -2.76 7.26
CA MET A 19 3.08 -2.05 7.55
C MET A 19 2.32 -1.72 6.27
N ALA A 20 3.01 -1.24 5.23
CA ALA A 20 2.38 -1.00 3.92
C ALA A 20 1.80 -2.29 3.33
N PHE A 21 2.51 -3.42 3.46
CA PHE A 21 1.99 -4.75 3.06
C PHE A 21 0.68 -5.10 3.78
N ILE A 22 0.67 -5.04 5.13
CA ILE A 22 -0.49 -5.41 5.95
C ILE A 22 -1.68 -4.48 5.69
N LEU A 23 -1.44 -3.17 5.66
CA LEU A 23 -2.53 -2.20 5.50
C LEU A 23 -3.15 -2.27 4.10
N ASN A 24 -2.35 -2.49 3.06
CA ASN A 24 -2.91 -2.73 1.72
C ASN A 24 -3.66 -4.06 1.63
N PHE A 25 -3.22 -5.10 2.34
CA PHE A 25 -3.96 -6.35 2.43
C PHE A 25 -5.33 -6.14 3.10
N ILE A 26 -5.36 -5.45 4.24
CA ILE A 26 -6.60 -5.10 4.96
C ILE A 26 -7.51 -4.27 4.07
N ASN A 27 -7.00 -3.24 3.39
CA ASN A 27 -7.77 -2.45 2.44
C ASN A 27 -8.34 -3.29 1.31
N GLY A 28 -7.56 -4.24 0.77
CA GLY A 28 -8.03 -5.17 -0.24
C GLY A 28 -9.19 -6.03 0.25
N ILE A 29 -9.06 -6.66 1.43
CA ILE A 29 -10.13 -7.49 2.02
C ILE A 29 -11.37 -6.66 2.33
N ALA A 30 -11.22 -5.49 2.94
CA ALA A 30 -12.33 -4.63 3.28
C ALA A 30 -13.07 -4.12 2.03
N ALA A 31 -12.35 -3.82 0.94
CA ALA A 31 -12.94 -3.50 -0.35
C ALA A 31 -13.73 -4.70 -0.92
N THR A 32 -13.21 -5.93 -0.82
CA THR A 32 -13.95 -7.14 -1.19
C THR A 32 -15.27 -7.27 -0.43
N THR A 33 -15.25 -7.07 0.89
CA THR A 33 -16.46 -7.17 1.73
C THR A 33 -17.48 -6.11 1.35
N ARG A 34 -17.05 -4.84 1.18
CA ARG A 34 -17.92 -3.75 0.74
C ARG A 34 -18.52 -4.02 -0.65
N MET A 35 -17.71 -4.49 -1.58
CA MET A 35 -18.15 -4.91 -2.91
C MET A 35 -19.22 -6.01 -2.82
N SER A 36 -18.94 -7.08 -2.08
CA SER A 36 -19.85 -8.24 -1.93
C SER A 36 -21.19 -7.86 -1.28
N ASN A 37 -21.20 -6.90 -0.35
CA ASN A 37 -22.42 -6.47 0.30
C ASN A 37 -23.25 -5.51 -0.56
N ARG A 38 -22.60 -4.80 -1.49
CA ARG A 38 -23.24 -3.80 -2.36
C ARG A 38 -23.68 -4.37 -3.72
N LEU A 39 -23.06 -5.46 -4.16
CA LEU A 39 -23.43 -6.19 -5.39
C LEU A 39 -24.91 -6.65 -5.43
N PRO A 40 -25.51 -7.19 -4.35
CA PRO A 40 -26.91 -7.63 -4.33
C PRO A 40 -27.93 -6.50 -4.32
N GLU A 41 -27.52 -5.28 -3.92
CA GLU A 41 -28.38 -4.10 -3.83
C GLU A 41 -28.46 -3.33 -5.15
N ILE A 42 -27.77 -3.75 -6.22
CA ILE A 42 -27.82 -3.06 -7.50
C ILE A 42 -29.17 -3.35 -8.17
N ASN A 43 -30.15 -2.47 -7.98
CA ASN A 43 -31.31 -2.40 -8.86
C ASN A 43 -30.95 -1.53 -10.07
N PRO A 44 -30.77 -2.10 -11.27
CA PRO A 44 -30.24 -1.38 -12.44
C PRO A 44 -31.14 -0.23 -12.94
N LEU A 45 -32.35 -0.08 -12.39
CA LEU A 45 -33.32 0.97 -12.71
C LEU A 45 -33.32 2.16 -11.73
N ILE A 46 -32.74 2.04 -10.53
CA ILE A 46 -32.84 3.05 -9.46
C ILE A 46 -31.47 3.41 -8.88
N ASP A 47 -30.55 2.45 -8.81
CA ASP A 47 -29.27 2.67 -8.15
C ASP A 47 -28.21 3.09 -9.16
N ASN A 48 -27.71 4.31 -9.01
CA ASN A 48 -26.53 4.80 -9.72
C ASN A 48 -25.44 3.73 -9.63
N TYR A 49 -24.93 3.22 -10.76
CA TYR A 49 -23.88 2.18 -10.87
C TYR A 49 -22.52 2.48 -10.16
N ALA A 50 -22.44 3.56 -9.40
CA ALA A 50 -21.24 4.06 -8.74
C ALA A 50 -20.80 3.33 -7.44
N PRO A 51 -21.64 2.67 -6.63
CA PRO A 51 -21.23 2.29 -5.27
C PRO A 51 -20.33 1.06 -5.22
N ALA A 52 -20.43 0.13 -6.18
CA ALA A 52 -19.61 -1.09 -6.20
C ALA A 52 -18.33 -0.95 -7.03
N SER A 53 -18.34 -0.11 -8.07
CA SER A 53 -17.25 -0.03 -9.07
C SER A 53 -15.93 0.46 -8.47
N ILE A 54 -15.97 1.40 -7.51
CA ILE A 54 -14.77 1.84 -6.81
C ILE A 54 -14.15 0.70 -6.01
N TYR A 55 -14.95 -0.18 -5.41
CA TYR A 55 -14.46 -1.35 -4.69
C TYR A 55 -13.92 -2.42 -5.63
N MET A 56 -14.55 -2.61 -6.80
CA MET A 56 -14.09 -3.55 -7.84
C MET A 56 -12.71 -3.20 -8.38
N LEU A 57 -12.39 -1.91 -8.51
CA LEU A 57 -11.07 -1.46 -8.93
C LEU A 57 -10.06 -1.53 -7.78
N THR A 58 -10.45 -1.04 -6.60
CA THR A 58 -9.51 -0.86 -5.48
C THR A 58 -9.14 -2.15 -4.78
N MET A 59 -10.00 -3.17 -4.79
CA MET A 59 -9.70 -4.51 -4.28
C MET A 59 -8.44 -5.11 -4.96
N PRO A 60 -8.44 -5.39 -6.28
CA PRO A 60 -7.30 -6.02 -6.92
C PRO A 60 -6.06 -5.13 -6.87
N THR A 61 -6.21 -3.81 -6.98
CA THR A 61 -5.06 -2.89 -6.91
C THR A 61 -4.39 -2.92 -5.53
N ASN A 62 -5.16 -2.90 -4.44
CA ASN A 62 -4.59 -3.00 -3.08
C ASN A 62 -3.99 -4.39 -2.81
N MET A 63 -4.56 -5.47 -3.37
CA MET A 63 -3.97 -6.81 -3.27
C MET A 63 -2.61 -6.90 -3.98
N ILE A 64 -2.53 -6.37 -5.20
CA ILE A 64 -1.26 -6.33 -5.95
C ILE A 64 -0.24 -5.45 -5.22
N ALA A 65 -0.65 -4.27 -4.73
CA ALA A 65 0.20 -3.40 -3.95
C ALA A 65 0.74 -4.11 -2.69
N SER A 66 -0.13 -4.84 -1.98
CA SER A 66 0.26 -5.66 -0.82
C SER A 66 1.33 -6.67 -1.21
N ILE A 67 1.11 -7.49 -2.25
CA ILE A 67 2.08 -8.50 -2.70
C ILE A 67 3.43 -7.83 -3.04
N LEU A 68 3.42 -6.70 -3.75
CA LEU A 68 4.63 -5.96 -4.11
C LEU A 68 5.37 -5.43 -2.86
N PHE A 69 4.65 -4.94 -1.85
CA PHE A 69 5.25 -4.57 -0.57
C PHE A 69 5.77 -5.78 0.22
N GLY A 70 5.13 -6.94 0.15
CA GLY A 70 5.63 -8.20 0.72
C GLY A 70 6.96 -8.61 0.08
N ILE A 71 7.02 -8.58 -1.26
CA ILE A 71 8.25 -8.81 -2.02
C ILE A 71 9.32 -7.79 -1.64
N ALA A 72 8.95 -6.50 -1.55
CA ALA A 72 9.88 -5.44 -1.17
C ALA A 72 10.45 -5.69 0.23
N THR A 73 9.59 -5.99 1.21
CA THR A 73 9.94 -6.24 2.61
C THR A 73 10.92 -7.40 2.73
N ILE A 74 10.64 -8.55 2.12
CA ILE A 74 11.54 -9.71 2.16
C ILE A 74 12.83 -9.40 1.37
N GLY A 75 12.67 -8.74 0.22
CA GLY A 75 13.75 -8.41 -0.70
C GLY A 75 14.81 -7.47 -0.11
N ILE A 76 14.45 -6.54 0.79
CA ILE A 76 15.46 -5.67 1.40
C ILE A 76 16.47 -6.47 2.21
N PHE A 77 16.07 -7.61 2.78
CA PHE A 77 16.94 -8.47 3.57
C PHE A 77 17.66 -9.50 2.69
N LEU A 78 16.91 -10.20 1.82
CA LEU A 78 17.41 -11.41 1.18
C LEU A 78 17.86 -11.24 -0.28
N ALA A 79 17.31 -10.27 -1.02
CA ALA A 79 17.57 -10.18 -2.46
C ALA A 79 18.99 -9.72 -2.76
N ARG A 80 19.63 -10.35 -3.75
CA ARG A 80 20.93 -9.90 -4.29
C ARG A 80 20.80 -8.63 -5.13
N ASN A 81 19.77 -8.56 -5.97
CA ASN A 81 19.49 -7.39 -6.79
C ASN A 81 18.52 -6.45 -6.07
N LYS A 82 19.07 -5.45 -5.38
CA LYS A 82 18.27 -4.48 -4.64
C LYS A 82 17.44 -3.59 -5.57
N GLU A 83 17.89 -3.27 -6.77
CA GLU A 83 17.11 -2.38 -7.66
C GLU A 83 15.76 -2.98 -8.06
N LYS A 84 15.67 -4.30 -8.26
CA LYS A 84 14.37 -4.97 -8.48
C LYS A 84 13.43 -4.84 -7.28
N VAL A 85 13.98 -4.90 -6.07
CA VAL A 85 13.23 -4.68 -4.81
C VAL A 85 12.72 -3.24 -4.74
N ARG A 86 13.56 -2.29 -5.14
CA ARG A 86 13.20 -0.87 -5.23
C ARG A 86 12.00 -0.66 -6.14
N ILE A 87 12.08 -1.19 -7.35
CA ILE A 87 11.02 -1.07 -8.37
C ILE A 87 9.72 -1.70 -7.87
N ALA A 88 9.79 -2.89 -7.27
CA ALA A 88 8.62 -3.53 -6.68
C ALA A 88 7.97 -2.67 -5.60
N GLY A 89 8.76 -2.13 -4.66
CA GLY A 89 8.24 -1.25 -3.61
C GLY A 89 7.66 0.06 -4.15
N LEU A 90 8.26 0.66 -5.18
CA LEU A 90 7.74 1.87 -5.84
C LEU A 90 6.44 1.59 -6.59
N ALA A 91 6.37 0.48 -7.32
CA ALA A 91 5.14 0.05 -8.00
C ALA A 91 4.02 -0.21 -6.98
N GLY A 92 4.33 -0.88 -5.86
CA GLY A 92 3.39 -1.08 -4.76
C GLY A 92 2.91 0.24 -4.16
N ALA A 93 3.81 1.19 -3.93
CA ALA A 93 3.45 2.52 -3.44
C ALA A 93 2.54 3.27 -4.42
N PHE A 94 2.89 3.28 -5.71
CA PHE A 94 2.09 3.94 -6.73
C PHE A 94 0.67 3.37 -6.83
N LEU A 95 0.54 2.04 -6.88
CA LEU A 95 -0.76 1.37 -6.92
C LEU A 95 -1.60 1.63 -5.66
N SER A 96 -0.97 1.57 -4.48
CA SER A 96 -1.66 1.86 -3.22
C SER A 96 -2.18 3.31 -3.17
N ILE A 97 -1.37 4.28 -3.63
CA ILE A 97 -1.76 5.69 -3.63
C ILE A 97 -2.87 5.94 -4.64
N SER A 98 -2.74 5.43 -5.86
CA SER A 98 -3.68 5.70 -6.96
C SER A 98 -5.05 5.09 -6.72
N ALA A 99 -5.15 3.95 -6.04
CA ALA A 99 -6.43 3.34 -5.67
C ALA A 99 -6.89 3.72 -4.25
N GLY A 100 -5.98 3.76 -3.29
CA GLY A 100 -6.30 3.92 -1.86
C GLY A 100 -6.79 5.32 -1.49
N PHE A 101 -6.20 6.39 -2.02
CA PHE A 101 -6.67 7.75 -1.71
C PHE A 101 -8.08 8.02 -2.26
N PRO A 102 -8.39 7.71 -3.53
CA PRO A 102 -9.76 7.82 -4.05
C PRO A 102 -10.77 7.00 -3.24
N LEU A 103 -10.40 5.77 -2.85
CA LEU A 103 -11.25 4.93 -2.01
C LEU A 103 -11.53 5.56 -0.65
N ALA A 104 -10.49 6.05 0.02
CA ALA A 104 -10.62 6.69 1.31
C ALA A 104 -11.47 7.96 1.21
N PHE A 105 -11.25 8.79 0.18
CA PHE A 105 -12.04 9.98 -0.06
C PHE A 105 -13.53 9.65 -0.28
N TYR A 106 -13.82 8.68 -1.14
CA TYR A 106 -15.17 8.22 -1.39
C TYR A 106 -15.85 7.72 -0.11
N SER A 107 -15.15 6.88 0.66
CA SER A 107 -15.67 6.33 1.91
C SER A 107 -15.89 7.42 2.99
N MET A 108 -15.03 8.43 3.04
CA MET A 108 -15.13 9.51 4.04
C MET A 108 -16.25 10.51 3.74
N PHE A 109 -16.41 10.91 2.48
CA PHE A 109 -17.22 12.08 2.12
C PHE A 109 -18.45 11.76 1.29
N ILE A 110 -18.48 10.63 0.58
CA ILE A 110 -19.52 10.32 -0.39
C ILE A 110 -20.41 9.19 0.11
N GLU A 111 -19.82 8.09 0.59
CA GLU A 111 -20.55 6.87 0.91
C GLU A 111 -21.59 7.02 2.03
N SER A 112 -21.25 7.78 3.09
CA SER A 112 -22.08 7.93 4.29
C SER A 112 -23.01 9.14 4.24
N GLY A 113 -22.90 10.02 3.22
CA GLY A 113 -23.63 11.30 3.16
C GLY A 113 -23.24 12.33 4.24
N VAL A 114 -22.50 11.91 5.27
CA VAL A 114 -21.93 12.74 6.33
C VAL A 114 -20.44 12.45 6.43
N PRO A 115 -19.56 13.47 6.48
CA PRO A 115 -18.12 13.27 6.62
C PRO A 115 -17.77 12.41 7.84
N ALA A 116 -17.12 11.28 7.61
CA ALA A 116 -16.67 10.38 8.66
C ALA A 116 -15.25 9.89 8.39
N PHE A 117 -14.53 9.51 9.44
CA PHE A 117 -13.19 8.94 9.28
C PHE A 117 -13.27 7.54 8.62
N SER A 118 -12.39 7.29 7.65
CA SER A 118 -12.27 5.99 6.97
C SER A 118 -10.92 5.35 7.22
N MET A 119 -10.93 4.10 7.71
CA MET A 119 -9.72 3.29 7.89
C MET A 119 -8.98 3.02 6.58
N PHE A 120 -9.63 3.15 5.42
CA PHE A 120 -9.00 2.99 4.11
C PHE A 120 -7.83 3.96 3.88
N ILE A 121 -7.76 5.08 4.60
CA ILE A 121 -6.71 6.09 4.46
C ILE A 121 -5.33 5.62 4.95
N LEU A 122 -5.27 4.65 5.87
CA LEU A 122 -4.01 4.26 6.51
C LEU A 122 -3.05 3.58 5.53
N GLY A 123 -3.57 2.70 4.67
CA GLY A 123 -2.80 2.05 3.60
C GLY A 123 -2.04 3.03 2.70
N PRO A 124 -2.74 3.92 1.95
CA PRO A 124 -2.10 4.87 1.05
C PRO A 124 -1.18 5.87 1.76
N VAL A 125 -1.47 6.28 3.00
CA VAL A 125 -0.58 7.16 3.79
C VAL A 125 0.74 6.47 4.12
N VAL A 126 0.69 5.24 4.64
CA VAL A 126 1.91 4.48 4.95
C VAL A 126 2.67 4.12 3.67
N SER A 127 1.95 3.80 2.59
CA SER A 127 2.55 3.55 1.27
C SER A 127 3.19 4.80 0.66
N LEU A 128 2.67 6.00 0.92
CA LEU A 128 3.31 7.26 0.54
C LEU A 128 4.63 7.46 1.29
N VAL A 129 4.63 7.26 2.62
CA VAL A 129 5.86 7.33 3.42
C VAL A 129 6.89 6.31 2.94
N ALA A 130 6.46 5.08 2.66
CA ALA A 130 7.30 4.04 2.07
C ALA A 130 7.85 4.46 0.71
N GLY A 131 7.00 4.96 -0.20
CA GLY A 131 7.35 5.42 -1.54
C GLY A 131 8.39 6.53 -1.52
N ILE A 132 8.19 7.57 -0.69
CA ILE A 132 9.16 8.66 -0.50
C ILE A 132 10.50 8.11 0.01
N SER A 133 10.46 7.17 0.96
CA SER A 133 11.65 6.57 1.54
C SER A 133 12.43 5.72 0.52
N ILE A 134 11.74 5.04 -0.41
CA ILE A 134 12.35 4.27 -1.51
C ILE A 134 12.86 5.18 -2.65
N LEU A 135 12.14 6.27 -2.94
CA LEU A 135 12.53 7.27 -3.94
C LEU A 135 13.82 7.98 -3.55
N SER A 136 13.97 8.30 -2.25
CA SER A 136 15.15 8.98 -1.73
C SER A 136 16.43 8.16 -1.97
N SER A 137 17.26 8.63 -2.88
CA SER A 137 18.56 8.00 -3.22
C SER A 137 19.49 7.89 -2.01
N LYS A 138 19.40 8.85 -1.07
CA LYS A 138 20.15 8.85 0.19
C LYS A 138 19.68 7.74 1.13
N MET A 139 18.36 7.59 1.32
CA MET A 139 17.81 6.54 2.20
C MET A 139 18.02 5.16 1.59
N TRP A 140 17.77 5.01 0.29
CA TRP A 140 18.00 3.77 -0.45
C TRP A 140 19.48 3.38 -0.50
N GLY A 141 20.37 4.34 -0.77
CA GLY A 141 21.82 4.13 -0.78
C GLY A 141 22.34 3.56 0.54
N ASN A 142 21.84 4.06 1.67
CA ASN A 142 22.18 3.55 3.01
C ASN A 142 21.73 2.08 3.24
N LEU A 143 20.77 1.57 2.48
CA LEU A 143 20.30 0.18 2.55
C LEU A 143 21.08 -0.75 1.62
N VAL A 144 21.53 -0.24 0.47
CA VAL A 144 22.24 -0.98 -0.58
C VAL A 144 23.76 -0.99 -0.37
N VAL A 145 24.33 0.05 0.24
CA VAL A 145 25.76 0.14 0.57
C VAL A 145 26.04 -0.61 1.87
N SER A 146 25.95 -1.93 1.79
CA SER A 146 26.80 -2.83 2.57
C SER A 146 27.77 -3.48 1.57
N ARG A 147 28.54 -2.66 0.85
CA ARG A 147 29.52 -3.17 -0.12
C ARG A 147 30.82 -3.49 0.61
N LYS A 148 31.20 -4.77 0.47
CA LYS A 148 32.55 -5.34 0.59
C LYS A 148 33.16 -5.30 2.00
N GLY A 149 32.92 -6.39 2.73
CA GLY A 149 33.99 -7.06 3.46
C GLY A 149 34.48 -8.19 2.58
#